data_AF-A0A7K1FW89-F1
#
_entry.id   AF-A0A7K1FW89-F1
#
_cell.length_a   1.000
_cell.length_b   1.000
_cell.length_c   1.000
_cell.angle_alpha   90.00
_cell.angle_beta   90.00
_cell.angle_gamma   90.00
#
_symmetry.space_group_name_H-M   'P 1'
#
loop_
_entity.id
_entity.type
_entity.pdbx_description
1 polymer ?
#
loop_
_entity_poly.entity_id
_entity_poly.type
_entity_poly.pdbx_seq_one_letter_code
_entity_poly.pdbx_strand_id
1 'polypeptide(L)'
;MDPGVGRGRQFKRDDGRWSAHLADVSQFCEDQGHFPRSTYSADASERPLGQWLAQQRRELTACSLTTRRLEQLDRTLPGWASTIRGAKKPMSWPAPHPPSDPHGAS
;
A
#
# COMPACT_ATOMS: atom_id res chain seq x y z
N MET A 1 18.24 -11.16 -29.41
CA MET A 1 16.99 -10.38 -29.38
C MET A 1 15.99 -11.20 -28.59
N ASP A 2 15.67 -10.79 -27.36
CA ASP A 2 14.76 -11.50 -26.46
C ASP A 2 13.33 -10.93 -26.66
N PRO A 3 12.32 -11.75 -27.00
CA PRO A 3 10.96 -11.26 -27.25
C PRO A 3 10.25 -10.91 -25.95
N GLY A 4 9.76 -9.67 -25.88
CA GLY A 4 9.07 -9.10 -24.74
C GLY A 4 7.90 -9.93 -24.23
N VAL A 5 7.99 -10.30 -22.95
CA VAL A 5 6.90 -10.94 -22.20
C VAL A 5 5.79 -9.91 -21.95
N GLY A 6 4.76 -9.96 -22.80
CA GLY A 6 3.47 -9.36 -22.52
C GLY A 6 2.88 -9.98 -21.26
N ARG A 7 2.94 -9.25 -20.14
CA ARG A 7 2.32 -9.68 -18.88
C ARG A 7 0.80 -9.54 -18.99
N GLY A 8 0.16 -10.62 -19.41
CA GLY A 8 -1.28 -10.83 -19.27
C GLY A 8 -1.69 -10.69 -17.82
N ARG A 9 -2.45 -9.64 -17.53
CA ARG A 9 -2.84 -9.16 -16.21
C ARG A 9 -3.84 -10.14 -15.58
N GLN A 10 -3.44 -10.82 -14.51
CA GLN A 10 -4.24 -11.86 -13.83
C GLN A 10 -5.00 -11.26 -12.63
N PHE A 11 -5.94 -10.37 -12.95
CA PHE A 11 -6.66 -9.49 -12.03
C PHE A 11 -7.20 -10.13 -10.74
N LYS A 12 -7.69 -11.38 -10.77
CA LYS A 12 -8.29 -12.01 -9.56
C LYS A 12 -7.26 -12.50 -8.54
N ARG A 13 -6.07 -12.94 -8.97
CA ARG A 13 -4.99 -13.35 -8.05
C ARG A 13 -4.20 -12.13 -7.56
N ASP A 14 -4.16 -11.08 -8.38
CA ASP A 14 -3.59 -9.79 -8.01
C ASP A 14 -4.32 -9.17 -6.83
N ASP A 15 -5.66 -9.19 -6.77
CA ASP A 15 -6.41 -8.57 -5.68
C ASP A 15 -6.20 -9.24 -4.31
N GLY A 16 -6.16 -10.58 -4.24
CA GLY A 16 -5.92 -11.28 -2.97
C GLY A 16 -4.51 -11.03 -2.42
N ARG A 17 -3.49 -11.07 -3.29
CA ARG A 17 -2.12 -10.73 -2.90
C ARG A 17 -1.97 -9.26 -2.55
N TRP A 18 -2.67 -8.38 -3.26
CA TRP A 18 -2.67 -6.95 -3.00
C TRP A 18 -3.26 -6.64 -1.62
N SER A 19 -4.40 -7.25 -1.27
CA SER A 19 -5.02 -7.07 0.06
C SER A 19 -4.17 -7.67 1.18
N ALA A 20 -3.48 -8.79 0.93
CA ALA A 20 -2.55 -9.36 1.91
C ALA A 20 -1.38 -8.40 2.19
N HIS A 21 -0.75 -7.84 1.15
CA HIS A 21 0.33 -6.86 1.34
C HIS A 21 -0.18 -5.59 2.03
N LEU A 22 -1.40 -5.15 1.74
CA LEU A 22 -2.01 -4.02 2.44
C LEU A 22 -2.13 -4.29 3.95
N ALA A 23 -2.60 -5.49 4.32
CA ALA A 23 -2.69 -5.90 5.72
C ALA A 23 -1.31 -6.00 6.37
N ASP A 24 -0.33 -6.60 5.69
CA ASP A 24 1.06 -6.71 6.19
C ASP A 24 1.69 -5.33 6.43
N VAL A 25 1.48 -4.37 5.51
CA VAL A 25 1.95 -2.98 5.68
C VAL A 25 1.21 -2.30 6.84
N SER A 26 -0.10 -2.50 6.97
CA SER A 26 -0.89 -1.93 8.08
C SER A 26 -0.37 -2.42 9.42
N GLN A 27 -0.19 -3.74 9.55
CA GLN A 27 0.33 -4.34 10.77
C GLN A 27 1.76 -3.85 11.06
N PHE A 28 2.62 -3.75 10.04
CA PHE A 28 3.96 -3.18 10.20
C PHE A 28 3.90 -1.74 10.71
N CYS A 29 3.00 -0.90 10.18
CA CYS A 29 2.82 0.48 10.64
C CYS A 29 2.29 0.54 12.09
N GLU A 30 1.42 -0.38 12.49
CA GLU A 30 0.94 -0.52 13.86
C GLU A 30 2.06 -0.93 14.82
N ASP A 31 2.87 -1.93 14.43
CA ASP A 31 3.95 -2.48 15.25
C ASP A 31 5.14 -1.52 15.37
N GLN A 32 5.55 -0.87 14.27
CA GLN A 32 6.76 -0.03 14.20
C GLN A 32 6.48 1.47 14.32
N GLY A 33 5.22 1.90 14.14
CA GLY A 33 4.83 3.31 14.13
C GLY A 33 5.32 4.11 12.93
N HIS A 34 5.87 3.45 11.90
CA HIS A 34 6.31 4.08 10.66
C HIS A 34 6.02 3.22 9.43
N PHE A 35 5.95 3.87 8.27
CA PHE A 35 5.81 3.14 7.00
C PHE A 35 7.06 2.32 6.68
N PRO A 36 6.90 1.12 6.09
CA PRO A 36 8.04 0.30 5.69
C PRO A 36 8.84 1.00 4.59
N ARG A 37 10.17 0.93 4.73
CA ARG A 37 11.12 1.54 3.80
C ARG A 37 11.61 0.50 2.80
N SER A 38 11.78 0.93 1.56
CA SER A 38 12.38 0.11 0.49
C SER A 38 13.91 0.18 0.48
N THR A 39 14.54 0.80 1.49
CA THR A 39 15.99 1.04 1.51
C THR A 39 16.78 -0.24 1.77
N TYR A 40 18.06 -0.26 1.40
CA TYR A 40 18.94 -1.41 1.67
C TYR A 40 19.21 -1.62 3.17
N SER A 41 19.02 -0.58 3.98
CA SER A 41 19.16 -0.63 5.44
C SER A 41 17.92 -1.15 6.16
N ALA A 42 16.82 -1.41 5.44
CA ALA A 42 15.61 -1.98 5.99
C ALA A 42 15.73 -3.50 6.15
N ASP A 43 14.99 -4.06 7.11
CA ASP A 43 14.97 -5.49 7.36
C ASP A 43 14.52 -6.31 6.15
N ALA A 44 14.94 -7.58 6.10
CA ALA A 44 14.56 -8.48 5.01
C ALA A 44 13.04 -8.64 4.86
N SER A 45 12.28 -8.49 5.96
CA SER A 45 10.82 -8.45 6.00
C SER A 45 10.22 -7.07 5.66
N GLU A 46 10.90 -5.97 6.00
CA GLU A 46 10.44 -4.59 5.73
C GLU A 46 10.60 -4.23 4.23
N ARG A 47 11.72 -4.64 3.61
CA ARG A 47 12.06 -4.33 2.22
C ARG A 47 10.97 -4.69 1.20
N PRO A 48 10.38 -5.90 1.19
CA PRO A 48 9.31 -6.23 0.24
C PRO A 48 8.06 -5.36 0.44
N LEU A 49 7.70 -5.05 1.68
CA LEU A 49 6.57 -4.17 2.02
C LEU A 49 6.81 -2.73 1.55
N GLY A 50 8.02 -2.21 1.76
CA GLY A 50 8.43 -0.90 1.27
C GLY A 50 8.44 -0.81 -0.26
N GLN A 51 8.88 -1.86 -0.96
CA GLN A 51 8.83 -1.93 -2.43
C GLN A 51 7.39 -1.95 -2.94
N TRP A 52 6.51 -2.72 -2.30
CA TRP A 52 5.09 -2.76 -2.64
C TRP A 52 4.44 -1.38 -2.49
N LEU A 53 4.72 -0.68 -1.38
CA LEU A 53 4.20 0.67 -1.13
C LEU A 53 4.72 1.68 -2.17
N ALA A 54 6.00 1.58 -2.53
CA ALA A 54 6.58 2.38 -3.61
C ALA A 54 5.92 2.09 -4.96
N GLN A 55 5.57 0.84 -5.25
CA GLN A 55 4.84 0.46 -6.46
C GLN A 55 3.44 1.09 -6.50
N GLN A 56 2.70 1.09 -5.38
CA GLN A 56 1.38 1.74 -5.31
C GLN A 56 1.47 3.25 -5.60
N ARG A 57 2.51 3.91 -5.07
CA ARG A 57 2.75 5.35 -5.29
C ARG A 57 3.03 5.65 -6.76
N ARG A 58 3.80 4.79 -7.42
CA ARG A 58 4.09 4.89 -8.85
C ARG A 58 2.81 4.72 -9.67
N GLU A 59 1.97 3.74 -9.34
CA GLU A 59 0.69 3.52 -10.02
C GLU A 59 -0.28 4.69 -9.86
N LEU A 60 -0.29 5.33 -8.68
CA LEU A 60 -1.06 6.55 -8.44
C LEU A 60 -0.59 7.71 -9.33
N THR A 61 0.72 7.98 -9.38
CA THR A 61 1.27 9.03 -10.27
C THR A 61 1.09 8.73 -11.76
N ALA A 62 1.03 7.45 -12.13
CA ALA A 62 0.79 7.01 -13.49
C ALA A 62 -0.70 6.89 -13.84
N CYS A 63 -1.60 7.36 -12.97
CA CYS A 63 -3.06 7.25 -13.11
C CYS A 63 -3.54 5.82 -13.46
N SER A 64 -2.78 4.80 -13.03
CA SER A 64 -3.04 3.39 -13.31
C SER A 64 -3.59 2.65 -12.10
N LEU A 65 -3.63 3.30 -10.95
CA LEU A 65 -4.25 2.80 -9.73
C LEU A 65 -5.77 2.98 -9.82
N THR A 66 -6.51 1.89 -9.70
CA THR A 66 -7.98 1.92 -9.71
C THR A 66 -8.51 2.66 -8.48
N THR A 67 -9.61 3.41 -8.62
CA THR A 67 -10.28 4.14 -7.52
C THR A 67 -10.52 3.28 -6.28
N ARG A 68 -10.98 2.03 -6.47
CA ARG A 68 -11.21 1.09 -5.36
C ARG A 68 -9.94 0.81 -4.53
N ARG A 69 -8.79 0.63 -5.19
CA ARG A 69 -7.50 0.40 -4.52
C ARG A 69 -7.00 1.66 -3.83
N LEU A 70 -7.22 2.82 -4.43
CA LEU A 70 -6.91 4.12 -3.84
C LEU A 70 -7.71 4.34 -2.54
N GLU A 71 -9.03 4.16 -2.59
CA GLU A 71 -9.90 4.30 -1.40
C GLU A 71 -9.49 3.34 -0.29
N GLN A 72 -9.16 2.10 -0.64
CA GLN A 72 -8.75 1.09 0.34
C GLN A 72 -7.37 1.42 0.95
N LEU A 73 -6.42 1.94 0.16
CA LEU A 73 -5.13 2.45 0.66
C LEU A 73 -5.31 3.67 1.55
N ASP A 74 -6.14 4.64 1.15
CA ASP A 74 -6.39 5.85 1.95
C ASP A 74 -7.10 5.52 3.27
N ARG A 75 -8.00 4.53 3.28
CA ARG A 75 -8.69 4.07 4.49
C ARG A 75 -7.76 3.32 5.44
N THR A 76 -6.89 2.47 4.91
CA THR A 76 -6.07 1.56 5.73
C THR A 76 -4.73 2.18 6.13
N LEU A 77 -4.14 2.98 5.25
CA LEU A 77 -2.81 3.56 5.40
C LEU A 77 -2.84 5.09 5.24
N PRO A 78 -3.44 5.83 6.19
CA PRO A 78 -3.51 7.28 6.11
C PRO A 78 -2.10 7.90 5.96
N GLY A 79 -1.89 8.70 4.92
CA GLY A 79 -0.60 9.33 4.65
C GLY A 79 0.39 8.48 3.84
N TRP A 80 -0.02 7.30 3.33
CA TRP A 80 0.81 6.46 2.48
C TRP A 80 1.35 7.19 1.24
N ALA A 81 0.61 8.16 0.70
CA ALA A 81 1.01 8.96 -0.47
C ALA A 81 1.89 10.19 -0.14
N SER A 82 2.22 10.43 1.13
CA SER A 82 2.94 11.65 1.58
C SER A 82 4.31 11.88 0.94
N THR A 83 4.99 10.83 0.48
CA THR A 83 6.28 10.95 -0.22
C THR A 83 6.14 11.36 -1.69
N ILE A 84 4.92 11.42 -2.24
CA ILE A 84 4.69 11.88 -3.60
C ILE A 84 4.75 13.40 -3.60
N ARG A 85 5.59 13.98 -4.48
CA ARG A 85 5.71 15.43 -4.63
C ARG A 85 4.33 16.04 -4.93
N GLY A 86 3.86 16.95 -4.07
CA GLY A 86 2.55 17.59 -4.16
C GLY A 86 1.44 16.95 -3.32
N ALA A 87 1.71 15.84 -2.62
CA ALA A 87 0.74 15.25 -1.69
C ALA A 87 0.54 16.16 -0.46
N LYS A 88 -0.73 16.48 -0.17
CA LYS A 88 -1.16 17.28 0.98
C LYS A 88 -0.77 16.59 2.30
N LYS A 89 0.02 17.33 3.10
CA LYS A 89 0.44 17.14 4.51
C LYS A 89 0.98 15.75 4.90
N PRO A 90 2.21 15.64 5.44
CA PRO A 90 2.67 14.43 6.10
C PRO A 90 1.88 14.25 7.40
N MET A 91 0.83 13.44 7.38
CA MET A 91 0.31 12.87 8.62
C MET A 91 1.27 11.74 8.98
N SER A 92 2.21 12.05 9.88
CA SER A 92 2.86 11.04 10.71
C SER A 92 1.76 10.20 11.33
N TRP A 93 1.75 8.92 10.97
CA TRP A 93 0.86 7.90 11.49
C TRP A 93 0.52 8.14 12.97
N PRO A 94 -0.76 8.37 13.32
CA PRO A 94 -1.24 8.16 14.67
C PRO A 94 -2.16 6.92 14.70
N ALA A 95 -1.89 5.96 15.59
CA ALA A 95 -2.95 5.12 16.15
C ALA A 95 -3.64 5.90 17.30
N PRO A 96 -4.92 5.67 17.64
CA PRO A 96 -5.79 4.57 17.25
C PRO A 96 -7.06 5.01 16.48
N HIS A 97 -7.41 4.31 15.40
CA HIS A 97 -8.82 4.18 15.03
C HIS A 97 -9.33 2.87 15.63
N PRO A 98 -10.46 2.85 16.36
CA PRO A 98 -11.05 1.59 16.81
C PRO A 98 -11.36 0.70 15.60
N PRO A 99 -11.34 -0.64 15.74
CA PRO A 99 -11.76 -1.54 14.68
C PRO A 99 -13.16 -1.11 14.24
N SER A 100 -13.30 -0.62 13.02
CA SER A 100 -14.60 -0.47 12.39
C SER A 100 -15.07 -1.87 12.06
N ASP A 101 -15.74 -2.50 13.02
CA ASP A 101 -16.50 -3.72 12.84
C ASP A 101 -17.32 -3.64 11.53
N PRO A 102 -17.22 -4.64 10.64
CA PRO A 102 -17.99 -4.69 9.42
C PRO A 102 -19.37 -5.27 9.72
N HIS A 103 -20.31 -4.44 10.20
CA HIS A 103 -21.71 -4.84 10.28
C HIS A 103 -22.60 -3.95 9.42
N GLY A 104 -22.66 -4.30 8.14
CA GLY A 104 -23.95 -4.28 7.45
C GLY A 104 -24.80 -5.41 8.04
N ALA A 105 -25.87 -5.06 8.77
CA ALA A 105 -27.10 -5.82 8.91
C ALA A 105 -28.03 -5.13 9.92
N SER A 106 -29.01 -4.36 9.44
CA SER A 106 -30.39 -4.32 9.94
C SER A 106 -31.28 -3.68 8.89
#